data_AF-A0A7S3A710-F1
#
_entry.id   AF-A0A7S3A710-F1
#
_cell.length_a   1.000
_cell.length_b   1.000
_cell.length_c   1.000
_cell.angle_alpha   90.00
_cell.angle_beta   90.00
_cell.angle_gamma   90.00
#
_symmetry.space_group_name_H-M   'P 1'
#
loop_
_entity.id
_entity.type
_entity.pdbx_description
1 polymer ?
#
loop_
_entity_poly.entity_id
_entity_poly.type
_entity_poly.pdbx_seq_one_letter_code
_entity_poly.pdbx_strand_id
1 'polypeptide(L)'
;MSVVQTRRKRPVLEIGIDAISAGLAAGCATSLTHPLDTVKTRLQASKLVGLPALRFAIFGNSTLHGSLLTGLKPILIGTSVASALKFSMYQAITKGMGSVHAAYAAVFRAAAASFCALSASSLYVPWEGMKQRMQASSGATSLRTALTSAWQNGGIKSLYRGWLATISRDIPFTMIEMVIYDGLKTFVRKQVGVSTCILAYKRL
;
A
#
# COMPACT_ATOMS: atom_id res chain seq x y z
N MET A 1 20.78 13.91 -35.03
CA MET A 1 19.39 14.46 -35.02
C MET A 1 18.50 13.27 -34.73
N SER A 2 17.76 13.14 -33.63
CA SER A 2 16.91 14.06 -32.86
C SER A 2 16.31 13.16 -31.74
N VAL A 3 16.15 13.47 -30.46
CA VAL A 3 15.88 14.71 -29.73
C VAL A 3 16.44 14.48 -28.32
N VAL A 4 17.54 15.15 -27.97
CA VAL A 4 17.90 15.36 -26.56
C VAL A 4 16.92 16.41 -26.05
N GLN A 5 15.75 15.95 -25.61
CA GLN A 5 14.76 16.82 -25.00
C GLN A 5 15.25 17.12 -23.58
N THR A 6 15.85 18.29 -23.43
CA THR A 6 16.12 18.97 -22.17
C THR A 6 14.83 19.06 -21.35
N ARG A 7 14.51 18.01 -20.59
CA ARG A 7 13.46 18.05 -19.57
C ARG A 7 13.88 19.08 -18.53
N ARG A 8 13.26 20.26 -18.60
CA ARG A 8 13.23 21.29 -17.57
C ARG A 8 12.69 20.64 -16.28
N LYS A 9 13.59 20.18 -15.41
CA LYS A 9 13.27 19.50 -14.16
C LYS A 9 12.46 20.45 -13.25
N ARG A 10 11.13 20.31 -13.25
CA ARG A 10 10.30 20.77 -12.13
C ARG A 10 10.14 19.56 -11.19
N PRO A 11 11.01 19.38 -10.20
CA PRO A 11 11.04 18.18 -9.37
C PRO A 11 9.69 17.92 -8.68
N VAL A 12 8.95 18.99 -8.36
CA VAL A 12 7.63 18.94 -7.71
C VAL A 12 6.54 18.41 -8.64
N LEU A 13 6.62 18.73 -9.95
CA LEU A 13 5.61 18.30 -10.92
C LEU A 13 5.76 16.81 -11.27
N GLU A 14 6.99 16.31 -11.38
CA GLU A 14 7.23 14.88 -11.62
C GLU A 14 6.80 14.03 -10.42
N ILE A 15 7.07 14.50 -9.19
CA ILE A 15 6.59 13.80 -7.98
C ILE A 15 5.06 13.70 -7.96
N GLY A 16 4.36 14.78 -8.37
CA GLY A 16 2.90 14.78 -8.44
C GLY A 16 2.34 13.80 -9.48
N ILE A 17 2.92 13.76 -10.68
CA ILE A 17 2.48 12.85 -11.75
C ILE A 17 2.67 11.39 -11.33
N ASP A 18 3.81 11.08 -10.71
CA ASP A 18 4.09 9.73 -10.26
C ASP A 18 3.23 9.31 -9.06
N ALA A 19 2.89 10.24 -8.18
CA ALA A 19 1.97 9.99 -7.07
C ALA A 19 0.56 9.65 -7.57
N ILE A 20 0.09 10.36 -8.60
CA ILE A 20 -1.21 10.11 -9.23
C ILE A 20 -1.21 8.77 -9.95
N SER A 21 -0.16 8.46 -10.72
CA SER A 21 -0.07 7.17 -11.42
C SER A 21 0.00 6.00 -10.45
N ALA A 22 0.75 6.14 -9.35
CA ALA A 22 0.79 5.16 -8.26
C ALA A 22 -0.58 4.99 -7.59
N GLY A 23 -1.30 6.08 -7.36
CA GLY A 23 -2.66 6.05 -6.79
C GLY A 23 -3.66 5.34 -7.70
N LEU A 24 -3.65 5.65 -9.01
CA LEU A 24 -4.53 5.01 -9.99
C LEU A 24 -4.21 3.52 -10.16
N ALA A 25 -2.93 3.16 -10.28
CA ALA A 25 -2.50 1.78 -10.37
C ALA A 25 -2.92 0.98 -9.13
N ALA A 26 -2.76 1.56 -7.93
CA ALA A 26 -3.22 0.96 -6.69
C ALA A 26 -4.74 0.81 -6.66
N GLY A 27 -5.51 1.82 -7.09
CA GLY A 27 -6.97 1.74 -7.16
C GLY A 27 -7.48 0.63 -8.11
N CYS A 28 -6.85 0.48 -9.28
CA CYS A 28 -7.16 -0.59 -10.23
C CYS A 28 -6.81 -1.97 -9.66
N ALA A 29 -5.61 -2.12 -9.09
CA ALA A 29 -5.19 -3.38 -8.47
C ALA A 29 -6.14 -3.78 -7.33
N THR A 30 -6.44 -2.84 -6.43
CA THR A 30 -7.40 -3.03 -5.34
C THR A 30 -8.77 -3.44 -5.86
N SER A 31 -9.28 -2.83 -6.93
CA SER A 31 -10.59 -3.17 -7.48
C SER A 31 -10.66 -4.62 -7.98
N LEU A 32 -9.57 -5.10 -8.58
CA LEU A 32 -9.45 -6.48 -9.06
C LEU A 32 -9.29 -7.48 -7.91
N THR A 33 -8.57 -7.13 -6.84
CA THR A 33 -8.29 -8.05 -5.72
C THR A 33 -9.32 -7.99 -4.59
N HIS A 34 -10.11 -6.91 -4.50
CA HIS A 34 -11.10 -6.71 -3.43
C HIS A 34 -12.12 -7.87 -3.24
N PRO A 35 -12.65 -8.54 -4.29
CA PRO A 35 -13.55 -9.68 -4.06
C PRO A 35 -12.85 -10.85 -3.35
N LEU A 36 -11.58 -11.11 -3.68
CA LEU A 36 -10.79 -12.16 -3.03
C LEU A 36 -10.46 -11.79 -1.58
N ASP A 37 -10.09 -10.53 -1.33
CA ASP A 37 -9.85 -10.04 0.02
C ASP A 37 -11.09 -10.14 0.90
N THR A 38 -12.26 -9.83 0.34
CA THR A 38 -13.54 -9.89 1.07
C THR A 38 -13.92 -11.31 1.46
N VAL A 39 -13.66 -12.30 0.60
CA VAL A 39 -13.85 -13.72 0.94
C VAL A 39 -12.89 -14.11 2.06
N LYS A 40 -11.62 -13.73 1.97
CA LYS A 40 -10.60 -14.05 2.98
C LYS A 40 -10.94 -13.44 4.34
N THR A 41 -11.32 -12.16 4.40
CA THR A 41 -11.65 -11.49 5.67
C THR A 41 -12.91 -12.07 6.30
N ARG A 42 -13.93 -12.43 5.51
CA ARG A 42 -15.12 -13.10 6.02
C ARG A 42 -14.84 -14.48 6.59
N LEU A 43 -14.00 -15.27 5.91
CA LEU A 43 -13.56 -16.56 6.43
C LEU A 43 -12.80 -16.41 7.74
N GLN A 44 -11.87 -15.45 7.81
CA GLN A 44 -11.11 -15.14 9.04
C GLN A 44 -11.99 -14.63 10.20
N ALA A 45 -13.07 -13.91 9.89
CA ALA A 45 -14.02 -13.44 10.89
C ALA A 45 -15.04 -14.51 11.32
N SER A 46 -15.32 -15.49 10.44
CA SER A 46 -16.29 -16.55 10.71
C SER A 46 -15.70 -17.64 11.61
N LYS A 47 -16.50 -18.15 12.55
CA LYS A 47 -16.19 -19.37 13.31
C LYS A 47 -16.63 -20.65 12.59
N LEU A 48 -17.23 -20.51 11.40
CA LEU A 48 -17.74 -21.63 10.60
C LEU A 48 -16.57 -22.31 9.89
N VAL A 49 -16.65 -23.63 9.73
CA VAL A 49 -15.64 -24.44 9.02
C VAL A 49 -16.31 -25.24 7.90
N GLY A 50 -15.65 -25.34 6.75
CA GLY A 50 -16.13 -26.13 5.61
C GLY A 50 -17.07 -25.38 4.64
N LEU A 51 -17.89 -26.14 3.90
CA LEU A 51 -18.81 -25.62 2.88
C LEU A 51 -19.76 -24.49 3.36
N PRO A 52 -20.30 -24.52 4.60
CA PRO A 52 -21.13 -23.42 5.11
C PRO A 52 -20.37 -22.10 5.26
N ALA A 53 -19.07 -22.16 5.63
CA ALA A 53 -18.22 -20.99 5.74
C ALA A 53 -17.93 -20.37 4.37
N LEU A 54 -17.69 -21.21 3.36
CA LEU A 54 -17.47 -20.75 1.98
C LEU A 54 -18.73 -20.10 1.41
N ARG A 55 -19.91 -20.70 1.64
CA ARG A 55 -21.19 -20.12 1.23
C ARG A 55 -21.43 -18.76 1.90
N PHE A 56 -21.15 -18.64 3.19
CA PHE A 56 -21.23 -17.37 3.91
C PHE A 56 -20.18 -16.36 3.42
N ALA A 57 -18.98 -16.79 3.07
CA ALA A 57 -17.95 -15.88 2.57
C ALA A 57 -18.31 -15.27 1.20
N ILE A 58 -18.85 -16.10 0.29
CA ILE A 58 -19.22 -15.70 -1.08
C ILE A 58 -20.52 -14.89 -1.09
N PHE A 59 -21.58 -15.40 -0.45
CA PHE A 59 -22.91 -14.79 -0.52
C PHE A 59 -23.18 -13.86 0.67
N GLY A 60 -22.55 -14.05 1.83
CA GLY A 60 -22.91 -13.35 3.05
C GLY A 60 -24.34 -13.68 3.50
N ASN A 61 -24.93 -12.79 4.30
CA ASN A 61 -26.34 -12.89 4.73
C ASN A 61 -27.36 -12.40 3.69
N SER A 62 -26.92 -12.05 2.47
CA SER A 62 -27.79 -11.47 1.44
C SER A 62 -27.62 -12.17 0.08
N THR A 63 -28.73 -12.49 -0.57
CA THR A 63 -28.81 -13.27 -1.82
C THR A 63 -28.31 -12.50 -3.07
N LEU A 64 -27.68 -11.33 -2.93
CA LEU A 64 -27.45 -10.39 -4.04
C LEU A 64 -25.96 -10.13 -4.32
N HIS A 65 -25.65 -10.03 -5.62
CA HIS A 65 -24.34 -9.77 -6.26
C HIS A 65 -23.53 -8.56 -5.73
N GLY A 66 -24.06 -7.75 -4.81
CA GLY A 66 -23.38 -6.59 -4.21
C GLY A 66 -22.59 -6.90 -2.93
N SER A 67 -22.72 -8.10 -2.36
CA SER A 67 -22.10 -8.48 -1.08
C SER A 67 -20.57 -8.37 -1.12
N LEU A 68 -19.92 -8.77 -2.22
CA LEU A 68 -18.46 -8.78 -2.38
C LEU A 68 -17.83 -7.39 -2.59
N LEU A 69 -18.60 -6.41 -3.06
CA LEU A 69 -18.14 -5.02 -3.25
C LEU A 69 -18.33 -4.17 -1.99
N THR A 70 -18.86 -4.76 -0.93
CA THR A 70 -19.04 -4.09 0.36
C THR A 70 -17.67 -3.71 0.92
N GLY A 71 -17.48 -2.41 1.17
CA GLY A 71 -16.20 -1.86 1.65
C GLY A 71 -15.20 -1.49 0.55
N LEU A 72 -15.56 -1.52 -0.75
CA LEU A 72 -14.68 -1.10 -1.85
C LEU A 72 -14.38 0.41 -1.85
N LYS A 73 -15.37 1.25 -1.54
CA LYS A 73 -15.20 2.71 -1.51
C LYS A 73 -14.14 3.20 -0.49
N PRO A 74 -14.18 2.79 0.80
CA PRO A 74 -13.19 3.24 1.77
C PRO A 74 -11.79 2.70 1.46
N ILE A 75 -11.66 1.42 1.08
CA ILE A 75 -10.35 0.85 0.72
C ILE A 75 -9.73 1.56 -0.46
N LEU A 76 -10.49 1.83 -1.53
CA LEU A 76 -9.96 2.43 -2.75
C LEU A 76 -9.39 3.82 -2.47
N ILE A 77 -10.10 4.63 -1.68
CA ILE A 77 -9.59 5.94 -1.24
C ILE A 77 -8.31 5.76 -0.41
N GLY A 78 -8.30 4.78 0.51
CA GLY A 78 -7.21 4.58 1.45
C GLY A 78 -5.93 4.12 0.77
N THR A 79 -6.04 3.11 -0.11
CA THR A 79 -4.90 2.58 -0.88
C THR A 79 -4.34 3.61 -1.85
N SER A 80 -5.20 4.42 -2.46
CA SER A 80 -4.77 5.44 -3.43
C SER A 80 -3.96 6.54 -2.74
N VAL A 81 -4.47 7.06 -1.62
CA VAL A 81 -3.79 8.12 -0.84
C VAL A 81 -2.50 7.58 -0.20
N ALA A 82 -2.54 6.37 0.37
CA ALA A 82 -1.37 5.75 0.97
C ALA A 82 -0.25 5.48 -0.06
N SER A 83 -0.62 5.01 -1.25
CA SER A 83 0.35 4.74 -2.33
C SER A 83 0.96 6.03 -2.88
N ALA A 84 0.14 7.06 -3.09
CA ALA A 84 0.58 8.39 -3.50
C ALA A 84 1.58 8.99 -2.48
N LEU A 85 1.26 8.91 -1.19
CA LEU A 85 2.14 9.40 -0.13
C LEU A 85 3.45 8.61 -0.08
N LYS A 86 3.37 7.27 -0.08
CA LYS A 86 4.54 6.39 -0.03
C LYS A 86 5.51 6.71 -1.17
N PHE A 87 5.00 6.84 -2.40
CA PHE A 87 5.83 7.13 -3.57
C PHE A 87 6.42 8.53 -3.53
N SER A 88 5.61 9.54 -3.17
CA SER A 88 6.08 10.94 -3.05
C SER A 88 7.20 11.08 -2.04
N MET A 89 7.01 10.47 -0.87
CA MET A 89 7.93 10.55 0.25
C MET A 89 9.21 9.78 -0.03
N TYR A 90 9.10 8.60 -0.66
CA TYR A 90 10.26 7.82 -1.10
C TYR A 90 11.10 8.58 -2.13
N GLN A 91 10.45 9.23 -3.11
CA GLN A 91 11.14 10.08 -4.08
C GLN A 91 11.82 11.29 -3.43
N ALA A 92 11.17 11.94 -2.47
CA ALA A 92 11.75 13.09 -1.77
C ALA A 92 13.02 12.68 -1.02
N ILE A 93 12.98 11.57 -0.29
CA ILE A 93 14.13 11.07 0.49
C ILE A 93 15.26 10.60 -0.43
N THR A 94 14.94 9.86 -1.50
CA THR A 94 15.98 9.36 -2.42
C THR A 94 16.58 10.43 -3.32
N LYS A 95 15.84 11.50 -3.66
CA LYS A 95 16.39 12.65 -4.40
C LYS A 95 17.32 13.53 -3.55
N GLY A 96 17.06 13.61 -2.25
CA GLY A 96 17.95 14.30 -1.29
C GLY A 96 19.24 13.52 -0.99
N MET A 97 19.28 12.23 -1.32
CA MET A 97 20.44 11.37 -1.11
C MET A 97 21.42 11.52 -2.28
N GLY A 98 22.53 12.23 -2.04
CA GLY A 98 23.66 12.32 -2.97
C GLY A 98 24.38 10.97 -3.18
N SER A 99 25.63 11.02 -3.65
CA SER A 99 26.46 9.81 -3.87
C SER A 99 26.93 9.19 -2.55
N VAL A 100 26.02 8.52 -1.83
CA VAL A 100 26.35 7.71 -0.65
C VAL A 100 27.01 6.39 -1.09
N HIS A 101 27.99 5.94 -0.32
CA HIS A 101 28.69 4.66 -0.56
C HIS A 101 27.68 3.50 -0.69
N ALA A 102 27.88 2.62 -1.67
CA ALA A 102 26.90 1.60 -2.06
C ALA A 102 26.46 0.68 -0.90
N ALA A 103 27.34 0.41 0.07
CA ALA A 103 27.05 -0.38 1.25
C ALA A 103 26.05 0.32 2.21
N TYR A 104 26.23 1.61 2.50
CA TYR A 104 25.34 2.38 3.38
C TYR A 104 24.05 2.80 2.68
N ALA A 105 24.08 2.91 1.35
CA ALA A 105 22.91 3.28 0.56
C ALA A 105 21.77 2.25 0.66
N ALA A 106 22.07 0.96 0.90
CA ALA A 106 21.06 -0.08 1.08
C ALA A 106 20.31 0.09 2.41
N VAL A 107 21.05 0.20 3.51
CA VAL A 107 20.49 0.38 4.86
C VAL A 107 19.70 1.68 4.95
N PHE A 108 20.20 2.76 4.36
CA PHE A 108 19.48 4.03 4.33
C PHE A 108 18.18 3.96 3.52
N ARG A 109 18.20 3.31 2.33
CA ARG A 109 16.99 3.12 1.53
C ARG A 109 15.96 2.25 2.23
N ALA A 110 16.41 1.22 2.96
CA ALA A 110 15.58 0.44 3.86
C ALA A 110 14.93 1.34 4.93
N ALA A 111 15.73 2.09 5.70
CA ALA A 111 15.23 2.97 6.76
C ALA A 111 14.23 4.02 6.22
N ALA A 112 14.54 4.63 5.07
CA ALA A 112 13.66 5.55 4.36
C ALA A 112 12.34 4.87 3.96
N ALA A 113 12.39 3.65 3.44
CA ALA A 113 11.20 2.89 3.07
C ALA A 113 10.33 2.58 4.29
N SER A 114 10.91 2.20 5.43
CA SER A 114 10.18 2.00 6.68
C SER A 114 9.51 3.28 7.17
N PHE A 115 10.19 4.43 7.08
CA PHE A 115 9.61 5.72 7.44
C PHE A 115 8.44 6.10 6.53
N CYS A 116 8.58 5.91 5.21
CA CYS A 116 7.48 6.09 4.26
C CYS A 116 6.31 5.15 4.55
N ALA A 117 6.59 3.88 4.88
CA ALA A 117 5.58 2.89 5.22
C ALA A 117 4.81 3.29 6.49
N LEU A 118 5.50 3.75 7.54
CA LEU A 118 4.89 4.27 8.76
C LEU A 118 3.90 5.41 8.49
N SER A 119 4.32 6.39 7.69
CA SER A 119 3.47 7.53 7.34
C SER A 119 2.28 7.11 6.48
N ALA A 120 2.49 6.23 5.50
CA ALA A 120 1.43 5.71 4.65
C ALA A 120 0.42 4.86 5.47
N SER A 121 0.90 3.98 6.33
CA SER A 121 0.07 3.14 7.20
C SER A 121 -0.76 3.98 8.18
N SER A 122 -0.28 5.15 8.61
CA SER A 122 -1.04 6.05 9.49
C SER A 122 -2.29 6.65 8.83
N LEU A 123 -2.26 6.85 7.51
CA LEU A 123 -3.43 7.28 6.73
C LEU A 123 -4.30 6.10 6.28
N TYR A 124 -3.67 4.95 6.04
CA TYR A 124 -4.34 3.74 5.56
C TYR A 124 -5.18 3.04 6.64
N VAL A 125 -4.64 2.92 7.87
CA VAL A 125 -5.26 2.21 9.00
C VAL A 125 -6.70 2.63 9.30
N PRO A 126 -7.06 3.93 9.39
CA PRO A 126 -8.45 4.28 9.66
C PRO A 126 -9.38 3.81 8.53
N TRP A 127 -8.93 3.79 7.27
CA TRP A 127 -9.76 3.38 6.12
C TRP A 127 -9.89 1.86 6.07
N GLU A 128 -8.85 1.13 6.45
CA GLU A 128 -8.92 -0.31 6.70
C GLU A 128 -9.92 -0.65 7.79
N GLY A 129 -9.88 0.05 8.92
CA GLY A 129 -10.83 -0.16 10.01
C GLY A 129 -12.28 0.05 9.57
N MET A 130 -12.52 1.02 8.68
CA MET A 130 -13.84 1.22 8.06
C MET A 130 -14.24 0.08 7.13
N LYS A 131 -13.34 -0.39 6.25
CA LYS A 131 -13.57 -1.57 5.39
C LYS A 131 -13.94 -2.79 6.23
N GLN A 132 -13.14 -3.10 7.26
CA GLN A 132 -13.34 -4.28 8.10
C GLN A 132 -14.68 -4.23 8.84
N ARG A 133 -15.09 -3.07 9.37
CA ARG A 133 -16.40 -2.89 10.02
C ARG A 133 -17.56 -3.08 9.05
N MET A 134 -17.44 -2.56 7.83
CA MET A 134 -18.45 -2.75 6.78
C MET A 134 -18.52 -4.22 6.33
N GLN A 135 -17.41 -4.96 6.36
CA GLN A 135 -17.37 -6.38 5.97
C GLN A 135 -17.81 -7.32 7.10
N ALA A 136 -17.58 -6.95 8.37
CA ALA A 136 -17.98 -7.72 9.55
C ALA A 136 -19.44 -7.48 9.96
N SER A 137 -20.02 -6.31 9.63
CA SER A 137 -21.43 -6.04 9.86
C SER A 137 -22.28 -6.81 8.86
N SER A 138 -23.21 -7.63 9.36
CA SER A 138 -24.14 -8.43 8.56
C SER A 138 -25.16 -7.62 7.74
N GLY A 139 -25.08 -6.28 7.78
CA GLY A 139 -25.94 -5.37 7.02
C GLY A 139 -25.12 -4.37 6.21
N ALA A 140 -25.62 -4.01 5.02
CA ALA A 140 -25.03 -3.02 4.12
C ALA A 140 -25.05 -1.61 4.75
N THR A 141 -24.15 -1.38 5.69
CA THR A 141 -23.99 -0.08 6.34
C THR A 141 -23.26 0.83 5.36
N SER A 142 -23.93 1.90 4.95
CA SER A 142 -23.32 2.96 4.15
C SER A 142 -22.04 3.48 4.84
N LEU A 143 -21.05 3.92 4.06
CA LEU A 143 -19.78 4.46 4.58
C LEU A 143 -19.99 5.54 5.65
N ARG A 144 -21.03 6.37 5.47
CA ARG A 144 -21.45 7.38 6.44
C ARG A 144 -21.89 6.75 7.77
N THR A 145 -22.75 5.73 7.73
CA THR A 145 -23.23 5.02 8.92
C THR A 145 -22.08 4.34 9.65
N ALA A 146 -21.17 3.68 8.92
CA ALA A 146 -19.98 3.06 9.53
C ALA A 146 -19.07 4.10 10.21
N LEU A 147 -18.91 5.29 9.61
CA LEU A 147 -18.14 6.38 10.19
C LEU A 147 -18.83 6.99 11.42
N THR A 148 -20.14 7.23 11.35
CA THR A 148 -20.92 7.77 12.47
C THR A 148 -20.91 6.81 13.67
N SER A 149 -21.11 5.51 13.44
CA SER A 149 -21.02 4.49 14.50
C SER A 149 -19.61 4.37 15.08
N ALA A 150 -18.57 4.47 14.24
CA ALA A 150 -17.18 4.51 14.71
C ALA A 150 -16.93 5.72 15.62
N TRP A 151 -17.45 6.88 15.24
CA TRP A 151 -17.33 8.11 16.00
C TRP A 151 -18.05 8.03 17.35
N GLN A 152 -19.28 7.52 17.37
CA GLN A 152 -20.09 7.37 18.59
C GLN A 152 -19.52 6.35 19.58
N ASN A 153 -18.93 5.25 19.09
CA ASN A 153 -18.42 4.17 19.94
C ASN A 153 -17.02 4.41 20.56
N GLY A 154 -16.37 5.53 20.26
CA GLY A 154 -15.03 5.82 20.81
C GLY A 154 -14.15 6.74 19.97
N GLY A 155 -14.75 7.49 19.03
CA GLY A 155 -14.07 8.52 18.24
C GLY A 155 -12.84 8.01 17.48
N ILE A 156 -11.82 8.86 17.44
CA ILE A 156 -10.53 8.60 16.76
C ILE A 156 -9.80 7.39 17.36
N LYS A 157 -9.86 7.18 18.69
CA LYS A 157 -9.22 6.03 19.34
C LYS A 157 -9.78 4.70 18.83
N SER A 158 -11.08 4.67 18.51
CA SER A 158 -11.73 3.50 17.90
C SER A 158 -11.22 3.22 16.48
N LEU A 159 -10.89 4.25 15.70
CA LEU A 159 -10.37 4.11 14.33
C LEU A 159 -8.91 3.63 14.29
N TYR A 160 -8.10 4.03 15.27
CA TYR A 160 -6.69 3.61 15.39
C TYR A 160 -6.51 2.33 16.22
N ARG A 161 -7.60 1.65 16.59
CA ARG A 161 -7.54 0.40 17.35
C ARG A 161 -6.93 -0.70 16.47
N GLY A 162 -5.68 -1.06 16.77
CA GLY A 162 -4.88 -1.99 15.96
C GLY A 162 -3.73 -1.34 15.19
N TRP A 163 -3.58 -0.01 15.21
CA TRP A 163 -2.50 0.70 14.51
C TRP A 163 -1.10 0.21 14.91
N LEU A 164 -0.87 -0.01 16.22
CA LEU A 164 0.40 -0.56 16.70
C LEU A 164 0.66 -1.98 16.17
N ALA A 165 -0.37 -2.81 16.06
CA ALA A 165 -0.25 -4.16 15.50
C ALA A 165 0.02 -4.12 13.99
N THR A 166 -0.58 -3.16 13.27
CA THR A 166 -0.30 -2.94 11.86
C THR A 166 1.16 -2.51 11.66
N ILE A 167 1.65 -1.55 12.44
CA ILE A 167 3.03 -1.07 12.35
C ILE A 167 4.04 -2.13 12.74
N SER A 168 3.80 -2.85 13.84
CA SER A 168 4.71 -3.89 14.30
C SER A 168 4.89 -5.01 13.27
N ARG A 169 3.88 -5.22 12.40
CA ARG A 169 3.95 -6.11 11.25
C ARG A 169 4.59 -5.45 10.03
N ASP A 170 4.21 -4.22 9.71
CA ASP A 170 4.61 -3.54 8.47
C ASP A 170 6.10 -3.16 8.45
N ILE A 171 6.68 -2.75 9.59
CA ILE A 171 8.11 -2.42 9.69
C ILE A 171 8.99 -3.62 9.35
N PRO A 172 8.90 -4.78 10.06
CA PRO A 172 9.78 -5.91 9.76
C PRO A 172 9.55 -6.46 8.35
N PHE A 173 8.30 -6.44 7.87
CA PHE A 173 7.98 -6.83 6.50
C PHE A 173 8.72 -5.95 5.48
N THR A 174 8.64 -4.62 5.62
CA THR A 174 9.31 -3.67 4.72
C THR A 174 10.84 -3.79 4.79
N MET A 175 11.39 -4.10 5.98
CA MET A 175 12.83 -4.32 6.15
C MET A 175 13.31 -5.55 5.40
N ILE A 176 12.65 -6.68 5.60
CA ILE A 176 12.99 -7.94 4.93
C ILE A 176 12.82 -7.79 3.42
N GLU A 177 11.71 -7.18 2.97
CA GLU A 177 11.43 -6.92 1.55
C GLU A 177 12.56 -6.11 0.89
N MET A 178 13.02 -5.03 1.53
CA MET A 178 14.09 -4.18 0.97
C MET A 178 15.44 -4.90 0.94
N VAL A 179 15.77 -5.68 1.97
CA VAL A 179 17.02 -6.47 2.01
C VAL A 179 17.02 -7.51 0.88
N ILE A 180 15.91 -8.23 0.70
CA ILE A 180 15.77 -9.22 -0.37
C ILE A 180 15.85 -8.53 -1.73
N TYR A 181 15.13 -7.42 -1.93
CA TYR A 181 15.13 -6.67 -3.18
C TYR A 181 16.53 -6.20 -3.58
N ASP A 182 17.30 -5.62 -2.65
CA ASP A 182 18.66 -5.16 -2.92
C ASP A 182 19.62 -6.33 -3.19
N GLY A 183 19.45 -7.45 -2.48
CA GLY A 183 20.18 -8.70 -2.73
C GLY A 183 19.93 -9.23 -4.14
N LEU A 184 18.65 -9.37 -4.51
CA LEU A 184 18.23 -9.85 -5.83
C LEU A 184 18.72 -8.93 -6.95
N LYS A 185 18.57 -7.61 -6.76
CA LYS A 185 19.03 -6.61 -7.73
C LYS A 185 20.53 -6.69 -7.97
N THR A 186 21.31 -6.91 -6.91
CA THR A 186 22.77 -7.08 -7.01
C THR A 186 23.13 -8.39 -7.71
N PHE A 187 22.42 -9.48 -7.40
CA PHE A 187 22.61 -10.77 -8.05
C PHE A 187 22.32 -10.70 -9.55
N VAL A 188 21.16 -10.16 -9.93
CA VAL A 188 20.76 -10.00 -11.34
C VAL A 188 21.73 -9.08 -12.08
N ARG A 189 22.18 -7.97 -11.46
CA ARG A 189 23.18 -7.08 -12.08
C ARG A 189 24.50 -7.79 -12.37
N LYS A 190 24.95 -8.69 -11.49
CA LYS A 190 26.15 -9.49 -11.71
C LYS A 190 25.97 -10.50 -12.85
N GLN A 191 24.80 -11.15 -12.94
CA GLN A 191 24.50 -12.14 -13.97
C GLN A 191 24.32 -11.54 -15.38
N VAL A 192 23.69 -10.36 -15.47
CA VAL A 192 23.40 -9.71 -16.77
C VAL A 192 24.62 -8.94 -17.31
N GLY A 193 25.75 -8.92 -16.59
CA GLY A 193 27.00 -8.32 -17.10
C GLY A 193 26.95 -6.80 -17.33
N VAL A 194 25.98 -6.08 -16.74
CA VAL A 194 25.81 -4.61 -16.92
C VAL A 194 26.78 -3.79 -16.05
N SER A 195 27.85 -4.42 -15.55
CA SER A 195 28.74 -3.83 -14.54
C SER A 195 29.59 -2.64 -15.04
N THR A 196 29.77 -2.45 -16.34
CA THR A 196 30.72 -1.42 -16.84
C THR A 196 30.06 -0.20 -17.48
N CYS A 197 28.90 -0.35 -18.12
CA CYS A 197 28.33 0.72 -18.94
C CYS A 197 27.63 1.83 -18.13
N ILE A 198 26.91 1.48 -17.06
CA ILE A 198 26.16 2.49 -16.26
C ILE A 198 27.06 3.23 -15.27
N LEU A 199 28.14 2.60 -14.78
CA LEU A 199 29.13 3.28 -13.93
C LEU A 199 30.02 4.24 -14.73
N ALA A 200 30.25 3.99 -16.02
CA ALA A 200 30.89 4.98 -16.91
C ALA A 200 29.98 6.20 -17.16
N TYR A 201 28.67 5.99 -17.31
CA TYR A 201 27.70 7.08 -17.52
C TYR A 201 27.47 7.97 -16.28
N LYS A 202 27.65 7.44 -15.05
CA LYS A 202 27.47 8.22 -13.81
C LYS A 202 28.77 8.88 -13.31
N ARG A 203 29.89 8.69 -14.02
CA ARG A 203 31.21 9.24 -13.70
C ARG A 203 31.70 10.25 -14.75
N LEU A 204 30.91 10.49 -15.80
CA LEU A 204 30.99 11.62 -16.74
C LEU A 204 29.84 12.59 -16.43
#